data_AF-A0A3L7XPW1-F1
#
_entry.id   AF-A0A3L7XPW1-F1
#
_cell.length_a   1.000
_cell.length_b   1.000
_cell.length_c   1.000
_cell.angle_alpha   90.00
_cell.angle_beta   90.00
_cell.angle_gamma   90.00
#
_symmetry.space_group_name_H-M   'P 1'
#
loop_
_entity.id
_entity.type
_entity.pdbx_description
1 polymer ?
#
loop_
_entity_poly.entity_id
_entity_poly.type
_entity_poly.pdbx_seq_one_letter_code
_entity_poly.pdbx_strand_id
1 'polypeptide(L)'
;FAAQLIRDAGATYPYATDTSTASLPLSFEEAYSTTRDAAHWINLPFVTDLAALVAQDSRFAEFDAYKNGAVWNNDLRSNAAGGSDYYESAVVRPDLVLADLVAIVHPDKMPGHEFYYYRQLK
;
A
#
# COMPACT_ATOMS: atom_id res chain seq x y z
N PHE A 1 -8.98 5.43 9.37
CA PHE A 1 -8.75 6.23 8.16
C PHE A 1 -8.33 5.34 6.99
N ALA A 2 -7.07 4.88 6.90
CA ALA A 2 -6.60 4.07 5.77
C ALA A 2 -7.39 2.75 5.58
N ALA A 3 -7.67 2.01 6.65
CA ALA A 3 -8.48 0.79 6.60
C ALA A 3 -9.91 1.01 6.05
N GLN A 4 -10.50 2.18 6.32
CA GLN A 4 -11.81 2.52 5.78
C GLN A 4 -11.72 2.76 4.27
N LEU A 5 -10.70 3.49 3.81
CA LEU A 5 -10.49 3.77 2.38
C LEU A 5 -10.23 2.49 1.56
N ILE A 6 -9.53 1.50 2.13
CA ILE A 6 -9.35 0.19 1.48
C ILE A 6 -10.72 -0.50 1.28
N ARG A 7 -11.59 -0.47 2.30
CA ARG A 7 -12.95 -1.02 2.20
C ARG A 7 -13.80 -0.26 1.19
N ASP A 8 -13.74 1.07 1.21
CA ASP A 8 -14.49 1.93 0.29
C ASP A 8 -14.01 1.77 -1.16
N ALA A 9 -12.75 1.42 -1.37
CA ALA A 9 -12.21 1.06 -2.68
C ALA A 9 -12.72 -0.31 -3.19
N GLY A 10 -13.45 -1.08 -2.36
CA GLY A 10 -13.97 -2.40 -2.70
C GLY A 10 -13.00 -3.54 -2.42
N ALA A 11 -11.93 -3.30 -1.66
CA ALA A 11 -10.96 -4.33 -1.28
C ALA A 11 -11.20 -4.86 0.14
N THR A 12 -10.69 -6.06 0.39
CA THR A 12 -10.60 -6.66 1.72
C THR A 12 -9.15 -6.67 2.18
N TYR A 13 -8.95 -6.76 3.49
CA TYR A 13 -7.64 -6.99 4.07
C TYR A 13 -7.76 -7.95 5.26
N PRO A 14 -6.71 -8.74 5.58
CA PRO A 14 -6.86 -9.88 6.49
C PRO A 14 -7.25 -9.53 7.94
N TYR A 15 -7.02 -8.28 8.37
CA TYR A 15 -7.33 -7.79 9.71
C TYR A 15 -8.58 -6.87 9.74
N ALA A 16 -9.52 -7.09 8.81
CA ALA A 16 -10.72 -6.24 8.65
C ALA A 16 -11.63 -6.17 9.89
N THR A 17 -11.59 -7.20 10.75
CA THR A 17 -12.38 -7.30 11.98
C THR A 17 -11.61 -6.88 13.23
N ASP A 18 -10.33 -6.52 13.13
CA ASP A 18 -9.57 -6.04 14.26
C ASP A 18 -10.07 -4.64 14.68
N THR A 19 -10.27 -4.45 15.99
CA THR A 19 -10.80 -3.21 16.56
C THR A 19 -9.73 -2.28 17.11
N SER A 20 -8.45 -2.61 16.94
CA SER A 20 -7.34 -1.78 17.40
C SER A 20 -7.34 -0.47 16.63
N THR A 21 -7.01 0.61 17.34
CA THR A 21 -6.98 1.97 16.76
C THR A 21 -5.60 2.39 16.26
N ALA A 22 -4.62 1.49 16.32
CA ALA A 22 -3.22 1.71 15.97
C ALA A 22 -2.68 0.54 15.12
N SER A 23 -1.43 0.67 14.66
CA SER A 23 -0.75 -0.39 13.92
C SER A 23 -0.61 -1.65 14.76
N LEU A 24 -0.83 -2.81 14.12
CA LEU A 24 -0.60 -4.12 14.71
C LEU A 24 0.86 -4.54 14.48
N PRO A 25 1.67 -4.75 15.53
CA PRO A 25 2.96 -5.39 15.37
C PRO A 25 2.75 -6.87 15.08
N LEU A 26 3.30 -7.36 13.97
CA LEU A 26 3.23 -8.77 13.57
C LEU A 26 4.64 -9.33 13.44
N SER A 27 4.82 -10.59 13.84
CA SER A 27 6.00 -11.36 13.44
C SER A 27 5.97 -11.61 11.93
N PHE A 28 7.13 -11.98 11.36
CA PHE A 28 7.19 -12.34 9.95
C PHE A 28 6.27 -13.53 9.65
N GLU A 29 6.29 -14.55 10.51
CA GLU A 29 5.53 -15.79 10.34
C GLU A 29 4.01 -15.54 10.37
N GLU A 30 3.54 -14.67 11.26
CA GLU A 30 2.13 -14.25 11.31
C GLU A 30 1.73 -13.48 10.04
N ALA A 31 2.55 -12.51 9.61
CA ALA A 31 2.30 -11.77 8.38
C ALA A 31 2.29 -12.71 7.17
N TYR A 32 3.31 -13.56 7.02
CA TYR A 32 3.44 -14.49 5.92
C TYR A 32 2.26 -15.47 5.83
N SER A 33 1.90 -16.11 6.94
CA SER A 33 0.79 -17.07 6.97
C SER A 33 -0.56 -16.45 6.59
N THR A 34 -0.73 -15.15 6.83
CA THR A 34 -2.00 -14.44 6.71
C THR A 34 -2.11 -13.59 5.43
N THR A 35 -0.99 -13.14 4.87
CA THR A 35 -0.97 -12.12 3.81
C THR A 35 -0.11 -12.48 2.59
N ARG A 36 0.55 -13.65 2.57
CA ARG A 36 1.42 -14.06 1.44
C ARG A 36 0.74 -14.08 0.07
N ASP A 37 -0.57 -14.33 0.03
CA ASP A 37 -1.42 -14.42 -1.16
C ASP A 37 -2.16 -13.11 -1.47
N ALA A 38 -1.88 -12.03 -0.73
CA ALA A 38 -2.47 -10.73 -1.01
C ALA A 38 -2.07 -10.24 -2.41
N ALA A 39 -3.06 -9.83 -3.20
CA ALA A 39 -2.85 -9.35 -4.56
C ALA A 39 -2.04 -8.04 -4.62
N HIS A 40 -2.15 -7.20 -3.59
CA HIS A 40 -1.50 -5.90 -3.51
C HIS A 40 -0.85 -5.70 -2.14
N TRP A 41 0.31 -5.04 -2.14
CA TRP A 41 0.96 -4.55 -0.93
C TRP A 41 1.09 -3.03 -1.04
N ILE A 42 0.55 -2.29 -0.09
CA ILE A 42 0.52 -0.83 -0.08
C ILE A 42 1.18 -0.23 1.17
N ASN A 43 1.55 1.05 1.11
CA ASN A 43 2.04 1.87 2.24
C ASN A 43 3.34 1.33 2.87
N LEU A 44 4.44 1.34 2.13
CA LEU A 44 5.74 0.82 2.57
C LEU A 44 6.70 1.97 2.93
N PRO A 45 6.75 2.42 4.19
CA PRO A 45 7.62 3.52 4.57
C PRO A 45 9.09 3.18 4.27
N PHE A 46 9.83 4.14 3.72
CA PHE A 46 11.28 4.04 3.44
C PHE A 46 11.70 2.95 2.42
N VAL A 47 10.77 2.45 1.60
CA VAL A 47 11.07 1.52 0.50
C VAL A 47 11.03 2.27 -0.85
N THR A 48 12.17 2.31 -1.54
CA THR A 48 12.30 3.03 -2.82
C THR A 48 11.83 2.21 -4.01
N ASP A 49 12.11 0.91 -4.01
CA ASP A 49 11.90 -0.01 -5.14
C ASP A 49 11.83 -1.46 -4.62
N LEU A 50 11.53 -2.41 -5.51
CA LEU A 50 11.40 -3.83 -5.15
C LEU A 50 12.73 -4.40 -4.65
N ALA A 51 13.87 -3.97 -5.20
CA ALA A 51 15.18 -4.44 -4.77
C ALA A 51 15.50 -4.00 -3.34
N ALA A 52 15.17 -2.75 -2.99
CA ALA A 52 15.30 -2.23 -1.64
C ALA A 52 14.41 -2.98 -0.64
N LEU A 53 13.22 -3.44 -1.06
CA LEU A 53 12.36 -4.26 -0.21
C LEU A 53 13.04 -5.59 0.16
N VAL A 54 13.49 -6.37 -0.83
CA VAL A 54 14.13 -7.67 -0.55
C VAL A 54 15.53 -7.55 0.06
N ALA A 55 16.17 -6.38 -0.03
CA ALA A 55 17.39 -6.09 0.70
C ALA A 55 17.16 -5.97 2.22
N GLN A 56 15.93 -5.63 2.65
CA GLN A 56 15.57 -5.65 4.08
C GLN A 56 15.39 -7.08 4.59
N ASP A 57 14.68 -7.92 3.82
CA ASP A 57 14.52 -9.34 4.08
C ASP A 57 14.21 -10.08 2.78
N SER A 58 15.04 -11.07 2.42
CA SER A 58 14.89 -11.81 1.17
C SER A 58 13.58 -12.59 1.10
N ARG A 59 12.99 -12.93 2.24
CA ARG A 59 11.72 -13.65 2.31
C ARG A 59 10.53 -12.83 1.79
N PHE A 60 10.66 -11.51 1.67
CA PHE A 60 9.63 -10.68 1.03
C PHE A 60 9.42 -11.04 -0.45
N ALA A 61 10.39 -11.70 -1.09
CA ALA A 61 10.25 -12.23 -2.45
C ALA A 61 9.18 -13.34 -2.56
N GLU A 62 8.77 -13.93 -1.44
CA GLU A 62 7.80 -15.01 -1.40
C GLU A 62 6.34 -14.54 -1.43
N PHE A 63 6.08 -13.24 -1.30
CA PHE A 63 4.73 -12.66 -1.34
C PHE A 63 4.26 -12.51 -2.79
N ASP A 64 2.99 -12.83 -3.05
CA ASP A 64 2.44 -12.79 -4.41
C ASP A 64 2.38 -11.35 -4.95
N ALA A 65 2.10 -10.36 -4.11
CA ALA A 65 2.23 -8.95 -4.48
C ALA A 65 3.65 -8.59 -4.98
N TYR A 66 4.71 -9.14 -4.37
CA TYR A 66 6.07 -8.92 -4.83
C TYR A 66 6.31 -9.58 -6.19
N LYS A 67 5.97 -10.87 -6.31
CA LYS A 67 6.17 -11.65 -7.55
C LYS A 67 5.46 -11.03 -8.75
N ASN A 68 4.29 -10.44 -8.51
CA ASN A 68 3.48 -9.79 -9.54
C ASN A 68 3.82 -8.30 -9.75
N GLY A 69 4.79 -7.75 -8.98
CA GLY A 69 5.13 -6.33 -9.01
C GLY A 69 4.01 -5.41 -8.50
N ALA A 70 3.02 -5.95 -7.79
CA ALA A 70 1.87 -5.23 -7.26
C ALA A 70 2.14 -4.60 -5.88
N VAL A 71 3.33 -4.01 -5.72
CA VAL A 71 3.77 -3.30 -4.52
C VAL A 71 3.70 -1.79 -4.77
N TRP A 72 3.08 -1.05 -3.87
CA TRP A 72 2.75 0.36 -4.03
C TRP A 72 3.12 1.17 -2.80
N ASN A 73 3.60 2.38 -3.01
CA ASN A 73 3.95 3.28 -1.92
C ASN A 73 3.26 4.63 -2.07
N ASN A 74 2.87 5.23 -0.95
CA ASN A 74 2.12 6.49 -0.86
C ASN A 74 3.04 7.73 -0.84
N ASP A 75 4.24 7.61 -1.42
CA ASP A 75 5.31 8.58 -1.35
C ASP A 75 5.59 9.27 -2.70
N LEU A 76 4.70 9.13 -3.69
CA LEU A 76 4.85 9.75 -5.03
C LEU A 76 5.12 11.26 -4.93
N ARG A 77 4.52 11.91 -3.94
CA ARG A 77 4.65 13.34 -3.66
C ARG A 77 5.45 13.60 -2.39
N SER A 78 6.62 12.97 -2.31
CA SER A 78 7.61 13.24 -1.27
C SER A 78 8.73 14.13 -1.79
N ASN A 79 9.31 14.95 -0.92
CA ASN A 79 10.46 15.80 -1.24
C ASN A 79 11.78 15.20 -0.72
N ALA A 80 12.91 15.75 -1.19
CA ALA A 80 14.24 15.28 -0.80
C ALA A 80 14.57 15.49 0.70
N ALA A 81 13.83 16.34 1.40
CA ALA A 81 13.96 16.55 2.84
C ALA A 81 13.13 15.56 3.68
N GLY A 82 12.42 14.62 3.04
CA GLY A 82 11.60 13.60 3.70
C GLY A 82 10.17 14.05 4.01
N GLY A 83 9.74 15.24 3.56
CA GLY A 83 8.36 15.66 3.66
C GLY A 83 7.47 14.88 2.69
N SER A 84 6.33 14.40 3.15
CA SER A 84 5.38 13.60 2.36
C SER A 84 4.02 14.27 2.32
N ASP A 85 3.57 14.67 1.12
CA ASP A 85 2.28 15.31 0.92
C ASP A 85 1.11 14.39 1.33
N TYR A 86 1.30 13.07 1.32
CA TYR A 86 0.31 12.15 1.85
C TYR A 86 0.03 12.42 3.34
N TYR A 87 1.06 12.64 4.16
CA TYR A 87 0.85 12.91 5.58
C TYR A 87 0.34 14.32 5.87
N GLU A 88 0.51 15.25 4.93
CA GLU A 88 0.10 16.65 5.07
C GLU A 88 -1.32 16.91 4.56
N SER A 89 -1.68 16.41 3.36
CA SER A 89 -2.93 16.78 2.67
C SER A 89 -3.94 15.64 2.49
N ALA A 90 -3.55 14.38 2.62
CA ALA A 90 -4.45 13.25 2.35
C ALA A 90 -5.70 13.23 3.27
N VAL A 91 -5.56 13.72 4.51
CA VAL A 91 -6.68 13.78 5.47
C VAL A 91 -7.78 14.75 5.03
N VAL A 92 -7.42 15.82 4.31
CA VAL A 92 -8.38 16.79 3.74
C VAL A 92 -8.72 16.49 2.28
N ARG A 93 -8.00 15.57 1.64
CA ARG A 93 -8.26 15.06 0.28
C ARG A 93 -8.42 13.53 0.23
N PRO A 94 -9.33 12.95 1.05
CA PRO A 94 -9.56 11.50 1.04
C PRO A 94 -10.12 11.01 -0.30
N ASP A 95 -10.74 11.90 -1.09
CA ASP A 95 -11.20 11.64 -2.46
C ASP A 95 -10.06 11.19 -3.39
N LEU A 96 -8.90 11.85 -3.30
CA LEU A 96 -7.73 11.51 -4.12
C LEU A 96 -7.07 10.21 -3.67
N VAL A 97 -7.01 9.98 -2.36
CA VAL A 97 -6.50 8.70 -1.81
C VAL A 97 -7.39 7.55 -2.26
N LEU A 98 -8.71 7.73 -2.16
CA LEU A 98 -9.67 6.73 -2.59
C LEU A 98 -9.58 6.45 -4.08
N ALA A 99 -9.45 7.49 -4.92
CA ALA A 99 -9.29 7.33 -6.36
C ALA A 99 -8.06 6.50 -6.73
N ASP A 100 -6.90 6.78 -6.11
CA ASP A 100 -5.69 5.98 -6.29
C ASP A 100 -5.87 4.53 -5.85
N LEU A 101 -6.49 4.30 -4.68
CA LEU A 101 -6.75 2.94 -4.20
C LEU A 101 -7.69 2.18 -5.14
N VAL A 102 -8.76 2.80 -5.63
CA VAL A 102 -9.68 2.21 -6.62
C VAL A 102 -8.92 1.85 -7.90
N ALA A 103 -8.02 2.72 -8.38
CA ALA A 103 -7.21 2.42 -9.55
C ALA A 103 -6.23 1.25 -9.33
N ILE A 104 -5.68 1.10 -8.12
CA ILE A 104 -4.84 -0.06 -7.75
C ILE A 104 -5.65 -1.35 -7.78
N VAL A 105 -6.83 -1.37 -7.16
CA VAL A 105 -7.62 -2.60 -6.97
C VAL A 105 -8.52 -2.94 -8.15
N HIS A 106 -8.86 -1.96 -8.99
CA HIS A 106 -9.76 -2.07 -10.13
C HIS A 106 -9.21 -1.31 -11.36
N PRO A 107 -8.01 -1.68 -11.87
CA PRO A 107 -7.37 -0.94 -12.97
C PRO A 107 -8.23 -0.86 -14.23
N ASP A 108 -9.01 -1.91 -14.54
CA ASP A 108 -9.91 -1.94 -15.70
C ASP A 108 -11.05 -0.91 -15.64
N LYS A 109 -11.40 -0.45 -14.43
CA LYS A 109 -12.47 0.54 -14.22
C LYS A 109 -11.96 1.98 -14.25
N MET A 110 -10.64 2.16 -14.17
CA MET A 110 -9.97 3.46 -14.08
C MET A 110 -8.86 3.56 -15.15
N PRO A 111 -9.17 3.30 -16.44
CA PRO A 111 -8.15 3.31 -17.48
C PRO A 111 -7.55 4.72 -17.62
N GLY A 112 -6.22 4.80 -17.60
CA GLY A 112 -5.49 6.07 -17.71
C GLY A 112 -5.52 6.93 -16.45
N HIS A 113 -5.88 6.36 -15.29
CA HIS A 113 -5.82 7.07 -14.01
C HIS A 113 -4.42 7.66 -13.75
N GLU A 114 -4.38 8.94 -13.44
CA GLU A 114 -3.18 9.63 -13.00
C GLU A 114 -3.09 9.55 -11.48
N PHE A 115 -2.12 8.78 -11.01
CA PHE A 115 -1.90 8.64 -9.57
C PHE A 115 -1.48 9.95 -8.91
N TYR A 116 -2.06 10.22 -7.74
CA TYR A 116 -1.76 11.44 -7.00
C TYR A 116 -0.78 11.18 -5.84
N TYR A 117 -1.10 10.25 -4.93
CA TYR A 117 -0.26 9.90 -3.79
C TYR A 117 0.53 8.61 -3.99
N TYR A 118 0.01 7.67 -4.77
CA TYR A 118 0.60 6.34 -4.89
C TYR A 118 1.51 6.18 -6.11
N ARG A 119 2.59 5.43 -5.96
CA ARG A 119 3.40 4.92 -7.08
C ARG A 119 3.61 3.42 -6.92
N GLN A 120 3.63 2.71 -8.04
CA GLN A 120 4.06 1.32 -8.07
C GLN A 120 5.58 1.27 -7.90
N LEU A 121 6.07 0.41 -7.01
CA LEU A 121 7.49 0.10 -6.94
C LEU A 121 7.91 -0.65 -8.20
N LYS A 122 9.13 -0.39 -8.65
CA LYS A 122 9.74 -1.03 -9.82
C LYS A 122 10.85 -1.99 -9.39
#